data_AF-A0A494Z8I0-F1
#
_entry.id   AF-A0A494Z8I0-F1
#
_cell.length_a   1.000
_cell.length_b   1.000
_cell.length_c   1.000
_cell.angle_alpha   90.00
_cell.angle_beta   90.00
_cell.angle_gamma   90.00
#
_symmetry.space_group_name_H-M   'P 1'
#
loop_
_entity.id
_entity.type
_entity.pdbx_description
1 polymer ?
#
loop_
_entity_poly.entity_id
_entity_poly.type
_entity_poly.pdbx_seq_one_letter_code
_entity_poly.pdbx_strand_id
1 'polypeptide(L)'
;MPRKSSQSNEESDIEKVVQVPSSQQEEIDNLTRMLAAVLDYLTDEDNEEIDVEFMLDNTEGLREWHKQYRESNRKLIEEEIKESLEDLSFEELQKIREQIKGRTN
;
A
#
# COMPACT_ATOMS: atom_id res chain seq x y z
N MET A 1 41.52 14.91 -45.02
CA MET A 1 41.85 13.57 -44.48
C MET A 1 43.29 13.58 -43.98
N PRO A 2 43.70 12.71 -43.04
CA PRO A 2 42.86 11.80 -42.23
C PRO A 2 42.17 12.64 -41.12
N ARG A 3 41.85 12.22 -39.87
CA ARG A 3 41.89 10.94 -39.13
C ARG A 3 40.58 10.82 -38.29
N LYS A 4 40.43 9.77 -37.50
CA LYS A 4 39.32 9.53 -36.54
C LYS A 4 39.96 9.08 -35.22
N SER A 5 39.66 9.71 -34.09
CA SER A 5 40.10 9.27 -32.76
C SER A 5 38.91 8.66 -32.02
N SER A 6 38.92 7.33 -31.91
CA SER A 6 38.01 6.62 -31.01
C SER A 6 38.38 6.98 -29.57
N GLN A 7 37.41 7.46 -28.79
CA GLN A 7 37.53 7.55 -27.34
C GLN A 7 36.37 6.76 -26.72
N SER A 8 36.64 6.18 -25.54
CA SER A 8 35.93 5.03 -25.00
C SER A 8 34.46 5.27 -24.67
N ASN A 9 33.68 4.22 -24.88
CA ASN A 9 32.36 4.06 -24.28
C ASN A 9 32.57 3.76 -22.78
N GLU A 10 32.61 4.78 -21.95
CA GLU A 10 32.43 4.60 -20.50
C GLU A 10 30.93 4.69 -20.21
N GLU A 11 30.36 3.56 -19.84
CA GLU A 11 28.97 3.41 -19.45
C GLU A 11 28.78 4.11 -18.10
N SER A 12 28.30 5.35 -18.15
CA SER A 12 27.76 6.02 -16.97
C SER A 12 26.39 5.40 -16.68
N ASP A 13 26.38 4.40 -15.80
CA ASP A 13 25.16 3.78 -15.27
C ASP A 13 24.28 4.82 -14.56
N ILE A 14 23.34 5.35 -15.34
CA ILE A 14 21.95 5.69 -15.02
C ILE A 14 21.59 5.67 -13.52
N GLU A 15 22.11 6.62 -12.74
CA GLU A 15 21.29 7.24 -11.68
C GLU A 15 20.28 8.16 -12.37
N LYS A 16 19.18 7.55 -12.84
CA LYS A 16 18.01 8.29 -13.26
C LYS A 16 17.35 8.85 -12.01
N VAL A 17 17.87 9.97 -11.52
CA VAL A 17 17.23 10.79 -10.49
C VAL A 17 15.84 11.12 -11.03
N VAL A 18 14.85 10.38 -10.54
CA VAL A 18 13.45 10.62 -10.88
C VAL A 18 13.12 11.95 -10.22
N GLN A 19 13.12 13.02 -11.02
CA GLN A 19 12.64 14.32 -10.57
C GLN A 19 11.14 14.20 -10.33
N VAL A 20 10.80 13.83 -9.10
CA VAL A 20 9.45 13.91 -8.57
C VAL A 20 8.99 15.37 -8.73
N PRO A 21 7.89 15.66 -9.43
CA PRO A 21 7.32 17.00 -9.51
C PRO A 21 7.18 17.60 -8.11
N SER A 22 7.52 18.88 -7.92
CA SER A 22 7.59 19.48 -6.57
C SER A 22 6.30 19.31 -5.76
N SER A 23 5.14 19.34 -6.42
CA SER A 23 3.83 19.08 -5.81
C SER A 23 3.66 17.66 -5.25
N GLN A 24 4.28 16.65 -5.87
CA GLN A 24 4.26 15.27 -5.37
C GLN A 24 5.24 15.10 -4.20
N GLN A 25 6.35 15.84 -4.18
CA GLN A 25 7.26 15.83 -3.04
C GLN A 25 6.60 16.43 -1.79
N GLU A 26 5.89 17.57 -1.93
CA GLU A 26 5.12 18.18 -0.84
C GLU A 26 4.05 17.22 -0.27
N GLU A 27 3.39 16.43 -1.13
CA GLU A 27 2.42 15.41 -0.72
C GLU A 27 3.08 14.25 0.04
N ILE A 28 4.22 13.74 -0.45
CA ILE A 28 5.03 12.70 0.21
C ILE A 28 5.55 13.17 1.57
N ASP A 29 6.03 14.41 1.66
CA ASP A 29 6.53 14.99 2.91
C ASP A 29 5.40 15.16 3.93
N ASN A 30 4.20 15.56 3.47
CA ASN A 30 3.01 15.66 4.34
C ASN A 30 2.53 14.28 4.83
N LEU A 31 2.49 13.27 3.95
CA LEU A 31 2.20 11.88 4.32
C LEU A 31 3.22 11.33 5.33
N THR A 32 4.50 11.62 5.13
CA THR A 32 5.59 11.25 6.05
C THR A 32 5.41 11.90 7.42
N ARG A 33 5.04 13.19 7.47
CA ARG A 33 4.74 13.88 8.73
C ARG A 33 3.52 13.30 9.45
N MET A 34 2.47 12.93 8.72
CA MET A 34 1.28 12.29 9.31
C MET A 34 1.60 10.90 9.86
N LEU A 35 2.41 10.11 9.14
CA LEU A 35 2.87 8.80 9.63
C LEU A 35 3.73 8.94 10.90
N ALA A 36 4.64 9.91 10.95
CA ALA A 36 5.46 10.17 12.12
C ALA A 36 4.61 10.53 13.35
N ALA A 37 3.62 11.41 13.21
CA ALA A 37 2.72 11.78 14.31
C ALA A 37 1.90 10.59 14.86
N VAL A 38 1.48 9.66 13.99
CA VAL A 38 0.81 8.42 14.40
C VAL A 38 1.78 7.48 15.12
N LEU A 39 3.02 7.35 14.65
CA LEU A 39 4.03 6.51 15.30
C LEU A 39 4.41 7.05 16.68
N ASP A 40 4.66 8.36 16.81
CA ASP A 40 4.98 9.01 18.09
C ASP A 40 3.90 8.70 19.15
N TYR A 41 2.62 8.87 18.80
CA TYR A 41 1.48 8.55 19.67
C TYR A 41 1.39 7.05 20.04
N LEU A 42 1.66 6.15 19.09
CA LEU A 42 1.67 4.70 19.34
C LEU A 42 2.86 4.22 20.19
N THR A 43 3.93 5.02 20.27
CA THR A 43 5.12 4.73 21.09
C THR A 43 5.11 5.41 22.45
N ASP A 44 4.09 6.19 22.77
CA ASP A 44 3.96 6.84 24.08
C ASP A 44 3.68 5.78 25.17
N GLU A 45 4.65 5.57 26.06
CA GLU A 45 4.56 4.58 27.14
C GLU A 45 3.48 4.93 28.19
N ASP A 46 2.97 6.17 28.21
CA ASP A 46 1.86 6.60 29.08
C ASP A 46 0.47 6.28 28.47
N ASN A 47 0.37 5.85 27.21
CA ASN A 47 -0.89 5.40 26.59
C ASN A 47 -1.26 3.97 27.02
N GLU A 48 -1.95 3.82 28.17
CA GLU A 48 -2.37 2.52 28.72
C GLU A 48 -3.30 1.69 27.79
N GLU A 49 -4.01 2.33 26.83
CA GLU A 49 -4.83 1.66 25.82
C GLU A 49 -4.83 2.47 24.50
N ILE A 50 -4.61 1.82 23.35
CA ILE A 50 -4.58 2.49 22.04
C ILE A 50 -6.01 2.78 21.59
N ASP A 51 -6.52 3.98 21.87
CA ASP A 51 -7.78 4.46 21.30
C ASP A 51 -7.60 4.85 19.83
N VAL A 52 -7.88 3.87 18.95
CA VAL A 52 -7.87 4.07 17.49
C VAL A 52 -8.90 5.13 17.06
N GLU A 53 -10.01 5.30 17.80
CA GLU A 53 -11.03 6.28 17.47
C GLU A 53 -10.52 7.70 17.73
N PHE A 54 -9.76 7.91 18.81
CA PHE A 54 -9.02 9.15 19.07
C PHE A 54 -8.08 9.50 17.91
N MET A 55 -7.29 8.55 17.39
CA MET A 55 -6.42 8.80 16.24
C MET A 55 -7.22 9.20 14.97
N LEU A 56 -8.35 8.53 14.72
CA LEU A 56 -9.22 8.80 13.57
C LEU A 56 -9.92 10.16 13.65
N ASP A 57 -10.16 10.70 14.85
CA ASP A 57 -10.78 12.01 15.07
C ASP A 57 -9.78 13.17 15.17
N ASN A 58 -8.57 12.92 15.67
CA ASN A 58 -7.55 13.97 15.83
C ASN A 58 -6.59 14.10 14.63
N THR A 59 -6.65 13.17 13.66
CA THR A 59 -5.85 13.24 12.43
C THR A 59 -6.73 13.60 11.23
N GLU A 60 -6.58 14.82 10.70
CA GLU A 60 -7.34 15.28 9.54
C GLU A 60 -7.18 14.33 8.34
N GLY A 61 -8.30 13.98 7.70
CA GLY A 61 -8.33 13.10 6.54
C GLY A 61 -8.16 11.60 6.82
N LEU A 62 -7.59 11.18 7.97
CA LEU A 62 -7.27 9.78 8.26
C LEU A 62 -8.51 8.87 8.23
N ARG A 63 -9.65 9.34 8.77
CA ARG A 63 -10.92 8.60 8.76
C ARG A 63 -11.46 8.33 7.35
N GLU A 64 -11.37 9.31 6.44
CA GLU A 64 -11.83 9.15 5.06
C GLU A 64 -10.83 8.33 4.24
N TRP A 65 -9.52 8.55 4.42
CA TRP A 65 -8.47 7.70 3.83
C TRP A 65 -8.64 6.23 4.23
N HIS A 66 -8.83 5.94 5.52
CA HIS A 66 -9.04 4.57 6.02
C HIS A 66 -10.31 3.93 5.44
N LYS A 67 -11.39 4.71 5.29
CA LYS A 67 -12.63 4.27 4.63
C LYS A 67 -12.42 3.94 3.14
N GLN A 68 -11.72 4.79 2.40
CA GLN A 68 -11.42 4.58 0.98
C GLN A 68 -10.45 3.41 0.77
N TYR A 69 -9.46 3.27 1.64
CA TYR A 69 -8.54 2.14 1.66
C TYR A 69 -9.28 0.82 1.91
N ARG A 70 -10.16 0.74 2.92
CA ARG A 70 -10.96 -0.47 3.18
C ARG A 70 -11.83 -0.87 2.00
N GLU A 71 -12.50 0.08 1.32
CA GLU A 71 -13.33 -0.25 0.16
C GLU A 71 -12.51 -0.67 -1.08
N SER A 72 -11.34 -0.05 -1.30
CA SER A 72 -10.44 -0.43 -2.39
C SER A 72 -9.81 -1.81 -2.14
N ASN A 73 -9.35 -2.06 -0.91
CA ASN A 73 -8.80 -3.35 -0.49
C ASN A 73 -9.86 -4.46 -0.54
N ARG A 74 -11.13 -4.15 -0.18
CA ARG A 74 -12.26 -5.08 -0.32
C ARG A 74 -12.45 -5.53 -1.78
N LYS A 75 -12.37 -4.60 -2.74
CA LYS A 75 -12.50 -4.92 -4.18
C LYS A 75 -11.33 -5.75 -4.68
N LEU A 76 -10.10 -5.37 -4.34
CA LEU A 76 -8.89 -6.11 -4.70
C LEU A 76 -8.96 -7.55 -4.20
N ILE A 77 -9.31 -7.76 -2.93
CA ILE A 77 -9.53 -9.10 -2.35
C ILE A 77 -10.69 -9.83 -3.05
N GLU A 78 -11.77 -9.15 -3.42
CA GLU A 78 -12.90 -9.75 -4.16
C GLU A 78 -12.50 -10.20 -5.58
N GLU A 79 -11.58 -9.48 -6.23
CA GLU A 79 -11.02 -9.82 -7.54
C GLU A 79 -10.01 -10.97 -7.42
N GLU A 80 -9.05 -10.90 -6.50
CA GLU A 80 -8.10 -12.00 -6.21
C GLU A 80 -8.81 -13.31 -5.85
N ILE A 81 -9.90 -13.25 -5.08
CA ILE A 81 -10.72 -14.43 -4.76
C ILE A 81 -11.42 -14.96 -6.01
N LYS A 82 -11.95 -14.12 -6.91
CA LYS A 82 -12.59 -14.60 -8.14
C LYS A 82 -11.58 -15.32 -9.03
N GLU A 83 -10.45 -14.69 -9.32
CA GLU A 83 -9.37 -15.30 -10.11
C GLU A 83 -8.92 -16.63 -9.48
N SER A 84 -8.66 -16.65 -8.17
CA SER A 84 -8.26 -17.86 -7.44
C SER A 84 -9.31 -18.98 -7.42
N LEU A 85 -10.60 -18.65 -7.58
CA LEU A 85 -11.70 -19.63 -7.62
C LEU A 85 -12.02 -20.10 -9.04
N GLU A 86 -11.67 -19.34 -10.09
CA GLU A 86 -11.88 -19.72 -11.49
C GLU A 86 -10.99 -20.91 -11.91
N ASP A 87 -9.77 -21.00 -11.37
CA ASP A 87 -8.82 -22.08 -11.65
C ASP A 87 -9.10 -23.40 -10.88
N LEU A 88 -10.04 -23.40 -9.93
CA LEU A 88 -10.33 -24.58 -9.08
C LEU A 88 -11.28 -25.59 -9.72
N SER A 89 -11.05 -26.87 -9.42
CA SER A 89 -11.97 -27.93 -9.84
C SER A 89 -13.29 -27.89 -9.06
N PHE A 90 -14.34 -28.48 -9.64
CA PHE A 90 -15.66 -28.57 -9.00
C PHE A 90 -15.62 -29.21 -7.61
N GLU A 91 -14.78 -30.23 -7.39
CA GLU A 91 -14.64 -30.88 -6.08
C GLU A 91 -13.98 -29.96 -5.03
N GLU A 92 -13.06 -29.10 -5.44
CA GLU A 92 -12.40 -28.13 -4.56
C GLU A 92 -13.35 -26.98 -4.21
N LEU A 93 -14.07 -26.46 -5.19
CA LEU A 93 -15.16 -25.50 -4.98
C LEU A 93 -16.25 -26.05 -4.06
N GLN A 94 -16.58 -27.34 -4.17
CA GLN A 94 -17.53 -28.00 -3.28
C GLN A 94 -17.00 -28.09 -1.83
N LYS A 95 -15.73 -28.46 -1.63
CA LYS A 95 -15.09 -28.46 -0.30
C LYS A 95 -15.10 -27.08 0.35
N ILE A 96 -14.76 -26.03 -0.40
CA ILE A 96 -14.79 -24.63 0.08
C ILE A 96 -16.22 -24.24 0.48
N ARG A 97 -17.22 -24.57 -0.36
CA ARG A 97 -18.63 -24.30 -0.08
C ARG A 97 -19.12 -25.01 1.20
N GLU A 98 -18.69 -26.24 1.45
CA GLU A 98 -19.04 -26.99 2.66
C GLU A 98 -18.38 -26.39 3.91
N GLN A 99 -17.12 -25.97 3.83
CA GLN A 99 -16.42 -25.28 4.93
C GLN A 99 -17.08 -23.94 5.30
N ILE A 100 -17.51 -23.15 4.31
CA ILE A 100 -18.23 -21.89 4.56
C ILE A 100 -19.58 -22.15 5.22
N LYS A 101 -20.36 -23.10 4.67
CA LYS A 101 -21.69 -23.47 5.22
C LYS A 101 -21.60 -24.05 6.65
N GLY A 102 -20.48 -24.66 7.01
CA GLY A 102 -20.22 -25.15 8.37
C GLY A 102 -19.92 -24.06 9.40
N ARG A 103 -19.44 -22.88 9.00
CA ARG A 103 -19.12 -21.75 9.91
C ARG A 103 -20.30 -20.83 10.22
N THR A 104 -21.42 -20.94 9.49
CA THR A 104 -22.59 -20.06 9.63
C THR A 104 -23.74 -20.69 10.43
N ASN A 105 -23.44 -21.66 11.31
CA ASN A 105 -24.36 -22.19 12.33
C ASN A 105 -23.77 -21.98 13.73
#